data_AF-A0A921MPM8-F1
#
_entry.id   AF-A0A921MPM8-F1
#
_cell.length_a   1.000
_cell.length_b   1.000
_cell.length_c   1.000
_cell.angle_alpha   90.00
_cell.angle_beta   90.00
_cell.angle_gamma   90.00
#
_symmetry.space_group_name_H-M   'P 1'
#
loop_
_entity.id
_entity.type
_entity.pdbx_description
1 polymer ?
#
loop_
_entity_poly.entity_id
_entity_poly.type
_entity_poly.pdbx_seq_one_letter_code
_entity_poly.pdbx_strand_id
1 'polypeptide(L)'
;MMIYSGSKAINVEFKDQTEVSVLLSDDLTLQFTDSELLFESSVTKNQFALADISGFYYGKYTSSVETEKSAETFIVTPDALQIVGLPQGTVVRVYDLNGVMVCENRADDTYRLELARLTNGVYVVAYGQVARKIIVNRR
;
A
#
# COMPACT_ATOMS: atom_id res chain seq x y z
N MET A 1 -11.98 4.77 -29.22
CA MET A 1 -11.18 3.75 -28.53
C MET A 1 -11.16 4.12 -27.06
N MET A 2 -11.96 3.46 -26.23
CA MET A 2 -11.98 3.68 -24.78
C MET A 2 -10.81 2.92 -24.18
N ILE A 3 -9.85 3.63 -23.60
CA ILE A 3 -8.75 3.05 -22.83
C ILE A 3 -9.34 2.77 -21.44
N TYR A 4 -9.52 1.48 -21.13
CA TYR A 4 -10.12 1.04 -19.87
C TYR A 4 -9.20 1.27 -18.67
N SER A 5 -9.87 1.51 -17.55
CA SER A 5 -9.39 1.79 -16.20
C SER A 5 -8.23 0.93 -15.68
N GLY A 6 -7.18 1.59 -15.21
CA GLY A 6 -6.18 1.15 -14.21
C GLY A 6 -5.86 -0.35 -14.15
N SER A 7 -4.90 -0.79 -14.97
CA SER A 7 -4.36 -2.14 -14.90
C SER A 7 -3.72 -2.38 -13.51
N LYS A 8 -4.03 -3.51 -12.88
CA LYS A 8 -3.46 -3.87 -11.56
C LYS A 8 -2.03 -4.38 -11.74
N ALA A 9 -1.16 -4.05 -10.80
CA ALA A 9 0.24 -4.46 -10.80
C ALA A 9 0.70 -4.86 -9.39
N ILE A 10 1.83 -5.57 -9.32
CA ILE A 10 2.64 -5.71 -8.12
C ILE A 10 3.86 -4.83 -8.30
N ASN A 11 4.02 -3.87 -7.40
CA ASN A 11 5.15 -2.97 -7.37
C ASN A 11 6.20 -3.55 -6.43
N VAL A 12 7.41 -3.76 -6.95
CA VAL A 12 8.57 -4.25 -6.21
C VAL A 12 9.46 -3.05 -5.88
N GLU A 13 9.63 -2.78 -4.59
CA GLU A 13 10.50 -1.71 -4.10
C GLU A 13 11.91 -2.25 -3.83
N PHE A 14 12.89 -1.51 -4.32
CA PHE A 14 14.31 -1.78 -4.08
C PHE A 14 14.84 -0.93 -2.92
N LYS A 15 15.90 -1.41 -2.28
CA LYS A 15 16.58 -0.69 -1.18
C LYS A 15 17.19 0.64 -1.60
N ASP A 16 17.45 0.82 -2.90
CA ASP A 16 17.90 2.08 -3.50
C ASP A 16 16.74 3.05 -3.79
N GLN A 17 15.52 2.72 -3.34
CA GLN A 17 14.28 3.47 -3.51
C GLN A 17 13.73 3.50 -4.95
N THR A 18 14.29 2.71 -5.87
CA THR A 18 13.69 2.45 -7.18
C THR A 18 12.53 1.46 -7.06
N GLU A 19 11.66 1.46 -8.07
CA GLU A 19 10.47 0.61 -8.11
C GLU A 19 10.31 0.00 -9.50
N VAL A 20 9.92 -1.27 -9.55
CA VAL A 20 9.51 -1.95 -10.79
C VAL A 20 8.09 -2.49 -10.64
N SER A 21 7.23 -2.16 -11.59
CA SER A 21 5.87 -2.67 -11.66
C SER A 21 5.78 -3.93 -12.52
N VAL A 22 5.32 -5.03 -11.93
CA VAL A 22 4.96 -6.27 -12.62
C VAL A 22 3.45 -6.28 -12.86
N LEU A 23 3.03 -6.31 -14.12
CA LEU A 23 1.61 -6.36 -14.48
C LEU A 23 0.97 -7.65 -13.97
N LEU A 24 -0.22 -7.56 -13.37
CA LEU A 24 -0.99 -8.73 -13.01
C LEU A 24 -1.67 -9.34 -14.24
N SER A 25 -1.57 -10.67 -14.34
CA SER A 25 -2.35 -11.52 -15.25
C SER A 25 -3.00 -12.66 -14.47
N ASP A 26 -4.04 -13.26 -15.02
CA ASP A 26 -4.81 -14.32 -14.35
C ASP A 26 -3.96 -15.58 -14.07
N ASP A 27 -2.89 -15.77 -14.82
CA ASP A 27 -1.93 -16.87 -14.73
C ASP A 27 -0.62 -16.48 -14.03
N LEU A 28 -0.51 -15.26 -13.47
CA LEU A 28 0.69 -14.83 -12.76
C LEU A 28 0.84 -15.59 -11.45
N THR A 29 1.99 -16.22 -11.29
CA THR A 29 2.41 -16.92 -10.08
C THR A 29 3.53 -16.13 -9.38
N LEU A 30 3.53 -16.16 -8.06
CA LEU A 30 4.56 -15.58 -7.20
C LEU A 30 5.22 -16.70 -6.42
N GLN A 31 6.54 -16.80 -6.50
CA GLN A 31 7.33 -17.78 -5.76
C GLN A 31 8.52 -17.11 -5.06
N PHE A 32 8.78 -17.54 -3.83
CA PHE A 32 10.04 -17.26 -3.14
C PHE A 32 10.98 -18.46 -3.29
N THR A 33 12.22 -18.18 -3.61
CA THR A 33 13.35 -19.11 -3.48
C THR A 33 14.24 -18.66 -2.33
N ASP A 34 15.35 -19.37 -2.10
CA ASP A 34 16.30 -19.04 -1.04
C ASP A 34 16.91 -17.63 -1.20
N SER A 35 17.01 -17.13 -2.43
CA SER A 35 17.66 -15.85 -2.73
C SER A 35 16.81 -14.89 -3.57
N GLU A 36 15.65 -15.32 -4.06
CA GLU A 36 14.91 -14.56 -5.08
C GLU A 36 13.40 -14.55 -4.88
N LEU A 37 12.78 -13.48 -5.37
CA LEU A 37 11.36 -13.35 -5.60
C LEU A 37 11.10 -13.47 -7.11
N LEU A 38 10.34 -14.49 -7.49
CA LEU A 38 10.00 -14.80 -8.88
C LEU A 38 8.52 -14.48 -9.15
N PHE A 39 8.27 -13.79 -10.25
CA PHE A 39 6.96 -13.62 -10.85
C PHE A 39 6.95 -14.27 -12.23
N GLU A 40 6.07 -15.24 -12.44
CA GLU A 40 6.02 -16.01 -13.68
C GLU A 40 4.58 -16.15 -14.18
N SER A 41 4.36 -15.81 -15.45
CA SER A 41 3.15 -16.06 -16.22
C SER A 41 3.52 -16.67 -17.58
N SER A 42 2.53 -17.00 -18.40
CA SER A 42 2.75 -17.48 -19.78
C SER A 42 3.49 -16.48 -20.67
N VAL A 43 3.50 -15.20 -20.32
CA VAL A 43 4.06 -14.11 -21.14
C VAL A 43 5.15 -13.31 -20.45
N THR A 44 5.38 -13.50 -19.15
CA THR A 44 6.33 -12.68 -18.40
C THR A 44 7.04 -13.48 -17.33
N LYS A 45 8.35 -13.26 -17.20
CA LYS A 45 9.18 -13.81 -16.14
C LYS A 45 10.05 -12.69 -15.56
N ASN A 46 9.78 -12.30 -14.32
CA ASN A 46 10.56 -11.31 -13.60
C ASN A 46 11.15 -11.94 -12.34
N GLN A 47 12.42 -11.66 -12.08
CA GLN A 47 13.17 -12.23 -10.98
C GLN A 47 13.90 -11.09 -10.26
N PHE A 48 13.76 -11.07 -8.94
CA PHE A 48 14.32 -10.03 -8.09
C PHE A 48 15.11 -10.66 -6.97
N ALA A 49 16.36 -10.23 -6.77
CA ALA A 49 17.16 -10.70 -5.65
C ALA A 49 16.57 -10.19 -4.32
N LEU A 50 16.34 -11.09 -3.37
CA LEU A 50 15.82 -10.73 -2.05
C LEU A 50 16.78 -9.79 -1.30
N ALA A 51 18.08 -9.84 -1.64
CA ALA A 51 19.08 -8.94 -1.10
C ALA A 51 18.87 -7.47 -1.50
N ASP A 52 18.21 -7.22 -2.63
CA ASP A 52 18.09 -5.89 -3.22
C ASP A 52 16.71 -5.27 -3.00
N ILE A 53 15.69 -6.07 -2.68
CA ILE A 53 14.32 -5.59 -2.44
C ILE A 53 14.11 -5.18 -0.97
N SER A 54 13.33 -4.12 -0.77
CA SER A 54 12.80 -3.72 0.55
C SER A 54 11.40 -4.26 0.79
N GLY A 55 10.64 -4.53 -0.27
CA GLY A 55 9.30 -5.09 -0.18
C GLY A 55 8.57 -5.09 -1.53
N PHE A 56 7.29 -5.47 -1.51
CA PHE A 56 6.39 -5.32 -2.64
C PHE A 56 4.95 -5.12 -2.19
N TYR A 57 4.14 -4.50 -3.02
CA TYR A 57 2.74 -4.21 -2.72
C TYR A 57 1.86 -4.25 -3.99
N TYR A 58 0.57 -4.48 -3.81
CA TYR A 58 -0.39 -4.38 -4.90
C TYR A 58 -0.69 -2.92 -5.21
N GLY A 59 -0.50 -2.54 -6.48
CA GLY A 59 -0.68 -1.18 -6.97
C GLY A 59 -1.42 -1.12 -8.29
N LYS A 60 -1.47 0.08 -8.86
CA LYS A 60 -1.86 0.29 -10.26
C LYS A 60 -0.59 0.36 -11.09
N TYR A 61 -0.64 -0.19 -12.29
CA TYR A 61 0.40 0.02 -13.29
C TYR A 61 0.36 1.49 -13.71
N THR A 62 1.42 2.23 -13.41
CA THR A 62 1.58 3.60 -13.89
C THR A 62 2.62 3.60 -14.99
N SER A 63 2.22 3.95 -16.22
CA SER A 63 3.20 4.31 -17.24
C SER A 63 3.98 5.53 -16.74
N SER A 64 5.27 5.63 -17.05
CA SER A 64 6.25 6.58 -16.46
C SER A 64 5.93 8.09 -16.59
N VAL A 65 4.74 8.47 -17.05
CA VAL A 65 4.21 9.84 -17.08
C VAL A 65 3.19 10.09 -15.95
N GLU A 66 2.71 9.06 -15.26
CA GLU A 66 1.65 9.15 -14.25
C GLU A 66 2.05 8.54 -12.89
N THR A 67 3.13 9.02 -12.27
CA THR A 67 3.31 8.71 -10.84
C THR A 67 3.68 9.97 -10.09
N GLU A 68 2.66 10.69 -9.59
CA GLU A 68 2.84 11.39 -8.33
C GLU A 68 3.01 10.30 -7.26
N LYS A 69 4.27 9.97 -6.96
CA LYS A 69 4.62 9.23 -5.75
C LYS A 69 4.05 10.06 -4.60
N SER A 70 2.97 9.57 -3.99
CA SER A 70 2.37 10.22 -2.83
C SER A 70 3.49 10.45 -1.81
N ALA A 71 3.76 11.72 -1.47
CA ALA A 71 4.89 12.09 -0.62
C ALA A 71 4.74 11.53 0.81
N GLU A 72 3.53 11.10 1.18
CA GLU A 72 3.24 10.62 2.51
C GLU A 72 3.67 9.17 2.78
N THR A 73 4.23 8.97 3.98
CA THR A 73 4.64 7.67 4.50
C THR A 73 3.56 7.10 5.42
N PHE A 74 3.13 5.86 5.19
CA PHE A 74 2.10 5.19 5.99
C PHE A 74 2.71 4.05 6.82
N ILE A 75 2.72 4.20 8.15
CA ILE A 75 3.41 3.31 9.09
C ILE A 75 2.40 2.70 10.04
N VAL A 76 2.39 1.37 10.16
CA VAL A 76 1.56 0.65 11.14
C VAL A 76 2.48 -0.17 12.05
N THR A 77 2.44 0.12 13.34
CA THR A 77 3.09 -0.66 14.39
C THR A 77 2.03 -1.45 15.17
N PRO A 78 2.41 -2.36 16.08
CA PRO A 78 1.45 -3.02 16.96
C PRO A 78 0.59 -2.06 17.78
N ASP A 79 1.13 -0.88 18.11
CA ASP A 79 0.50 0.07 19.03
C ASP A 79 -0.19 1.23 18.31
N ALA A 80 0.32 1.65 17.15
CA ALA A 80 -0.11 2.88 16.50
C ALA A 80 -0.09 2.82 14.97
N LEU A 81 -1.00 3.58 14.37
CA LEU A 81 -0.93 4.02 12.98
C LEU A 81 -0.32 5.43 12.94
N GLN A 82 0.63 5.66 12.05
CA GLN A 82 1.19 6.98 11.76
C GLN A 82 1.21 7.25 10.26
N ILE A 83 0.85 8.46 9.87
CA ILE A 83 0.96 8.95 8.50
C ILE A 83 1.76 10.26 8.55
N VAL A 84 2.85 10.36 7.80
CA VAL A 84 3.76 11.52 7.79
C VAL A 84 3.80 12.12 6.39
N GLY A 85 3.92 13.43 6.25
CA GLY A 85 3.94 14.12 4.95
C GLY A 85 2.55 14.40 4.36
N LEU A 86 1.52 14.47 5.21
CA LEU A 86 0.17 14.84 4.79
C LEU A 86 0.09 16.34 4.42
N PRO A 87 -0.59 16.69 3.31
CA PRO A 87 -0.92 18.08 3.04
C PRO A 87 -1.66 18.73 4.21
N GLN A 88 -1.41 20.02 4.44
CA GLN A 88 -2.04 20.74 5.53
C GLN A 88 -3.56 20.64 5.45
N GLY A 89 -4.19 20.30 6.57
CA GLY A 89 -5.62 20.18 6.71
C GLY A 89 -6.22 18.91 6.16
N THR A 90 -5.41 17.88 5.90
CA THR A 90 -5.92 16.58 5.47
C THR A 90 -6.80 15.97 6.56
N VAL A 91 -8.00 15.54 6.17
CA VAL A 91 -8.91 14.81 7.06
C VAL A 91 -8.67 13.31 6.89
N VAL A 92 -8.28 12.65 7.98
CA VAL A 92 -8.09 11.20 8.06
C VAL A 92 -9.31 10.58 8.74
N ARG A 93 -9.93 9.63 8.05
CA ARG A 93 -11.12 8.90 8.52
C ARG A 93 -10.80 7.42 8.63
N VAL A 94 -11.29 6.79 9.69
CA VAL A 94 -11.16 5.35 9.92
C VAL A 94 -12.54 4.74 9.99
N TYR A 95 -12.75 3.66 9.23
CA TYR A 95 -13.99 2.93 9.14
C TYR A 95 -13.79 1.48 9.53
N ASP A 96 -14.79 0.87 10.17
CA ASP A 96 -14.86 -0.59 10.33
C ASP A 96 -15.30 -1.27 9.02
N LEU A 97 -15.40 -2.61 9.03
CA LEU A 97 -15.84 -3.39 7.86
C LEU A 97 -17.32 -3.20 7.50
N ASN A 98 -18.14 -2.67 8.41
CA ASN A 98 -19.53 -2.33 8.14
C ASN A 98 -19.67 -0.93 7.52
N GLY A 99 -18.55 -0.22 7.32
CA GLY A 99 -18.52 1.15 6.82
C GLY A 99 -18.86 2.20 7.88
N VAL A 100 -18.90 1.82 9.16
CA VAL A 100 -19.13 2.75 10.27
C VAL A 100 -17.84 3.51 10.54
N MET A 101 -17.93 4.84 10.54
CA MET A 101 -16.79 5.69 10.90
C MET A 101 -16.53 5.61 12.39
N VAL A 102 -15.33 5.16 12.77
CA VAL A 102 -14.90 4.99 14.16
C VAL A 102 -13.94 6.09 14.63
N CYS A 103 -13.29 6.78 13.69
CA CYS A 103 -12.42 7.91 14.00
C CYS A 103 -12.37 8.90 12.82
N GLU A 104 -12.35 10.20 13.12
CA GLU A 104 -12.06 11.26 12.17
C GLU A 104 -11.18 12.30 12.87
N ASN A 105 -10.01 12.61 12.30
CA ASN A 105 -9.21 13.76 12.74
C ASN A 105 -8.62 14.48 11.54
N ARG A 106 -8.44 15.79 11.69
CA ARG A 106 -7.65 16.62 10.79
C ARG A 106 -6.19 16.60 11.22
N ALA A 107 -5.27 16.49 10.27
CA ALA A 107 -3.84 16.51 10.50
C ALA A 107 -3.15 17.50 9.54
N ASP A 108 -2.12 18.15 10.07
CA ASP A 108 -1.19 18.99 9.32
C ASP A 108 0.16 18.28 9.37
N ASP A 109 0.65 17.78 8.24
CA ASP A 109 1.84 16.93 8.10
C ASP A 109 1.75 15.53 8.72
N THR A 110 1.53 15.41 10.02
CA THR A 110 1.57 14.12 10.72
C THR A 110 0.24 13.76 11.38
N TYR A 111 -0.30 12.59 11.04
CA TYR A 111 -1.40 11.95 11.74
C TYR A 111 -0.90 10.78 12.60
N ARG A 112 -1.44 10.63 13.80
CA ARG A 112 -1.18 9.47 14.67
C ARG A 112 -2.47 8.98 15.31
N LEU A 113 -2.65 7.67 15.31
CA LEU A 113 -3.75 6.97 15.98
C LEU A 113 -3.22 5.81 16.81
N GLU A 114 -3.45 5.87 18.11
CA GLU A 114 -3.22 4.75 19.02
C GLU A 114 -4.27 3.65 18.75
N LEU A 115 -3.82 2.47 18.31
CA LEU A 115 -4.66 1.34 17.94
C LEU A 115 -5.33 0.68 19.15
N ALA A 116 -4.84 0.92 20.37
CA ALA A 116 -5.49 0.51 21.61
C ALA A 116 -6.94 1.03 21.73
N ARG A 117 -7.26 2.13 21.03
CA ARG A 117 -8.60 2.74 20.99
C ARG A 117 -9.58 1.98 20.07
N LEU A 118 -9.08 1.08 19.23
CA LEU A 118 -9.86 0.30 18.27
C LEU A 118 -9.96 -1.15 18.71
N THR A 119 -11.14 -1.77 18.58
CA THR A 119 -11.31 -3.22 18.81
C THR A 119 -10.47 -4.04 17.85
N ASN A 120 -10.15 -5.28 18.20
CA ASN A 120 -9.48 -6.17 17.26
C ASN A 120 -10.35 -6.36 16.02
N GLY A 121 -9.75 -6.22 14.84
CA GLY A 121 -10.50 -6.25 13.59
C GLY A 121 -9.78 -5.59 12.42
N VAL A 122 -10.49 -5.51 11.31
CA VAL A 122 -10.01 -4.86 10.08
C VAL A 122 -10.63 -3.48 9.98
N TYR A 123 -9.81 -2.50 9.59
CA TYR A 123 -10.23 -1.12 9.39
C TYR A 123 -9.76 -0.58 8.04
N VAL A 124 -10.50 0.39 7.51
CA VAL A 124 -10.14 1.18 6.34
C VAL A 124 -9.79 2.59 6.79
N VAL A 125 -8.58 3.05 6.48
CA VAL A 125 -8.11 4.41 6.72
C VAL A 125 -8.16 5.17 5.40
N ALA A 126 -8.98 6.21 5.34
CA ALA A 126 -9.16 7.06 4.17
C ALA A 126 -8.67 8.48 4.43
N TYR A 127 -7.90 9.04 3.50
CA TYR A 127 -7.40 10.41 3.56
C TYR A 127 -7.09 10.89 2.13
N GLY A 128 -7.44 12.13 1.79
CA GLY A 128 -7.31 12.61 0.41
C GLY A 128 -8.05 11.71 -0.60
N GLN A 129 -7.35 11.23 -1.64
CA GLN A 129 -7.82 10.23 -2.60
C GLN A 129 -7.28 8.81 -2.32
N VAL A 130 -6.76 8.59 -1.11
CA VAL A 130 -6.11 7.35 -0.70
C VAL A 130 -7.00 6.61 0.31
N ALA A 131 -7.06 5.29 0.17
CA ALA A 131 -7.64 4.39 1.17
C ALA A 131 -6.71 3.18 1.38
N ARG A 132 -6.42 2.86 2.64
CA ARG A 132 -5.56 1.74 3.03
C ARG A 132 -6.22 0.88 4.10
N LYS A 133 -6.05 -0.43 4.00
CA LYS A 133 -6.51 -1.40 4.99
C LYS A 133 -5.47 -1.55 6.09
N ILE A 134 -5.92 -1.61 7.35
CA ILE A 134 -5.09 -2.01 8.50
C ILE A 134 -5.78 -3.15 9.26
N ILE A 135 -4.97 -3.94 9.98
CA ILE A 135 -5.45 -4.98 10.89
C ILE A 135 -5.01 -4.60 12.29
N VAL A 136 -5.97 -4.47 13.20
CA VAL A 136 -5.71 -4.28 14.63
C VAL A 136 -5.84 -5.64 15.31
N ASN A 137 -4.75 -6.09 15.92
CA ASN A 137 -4.75 -7.34 16.69
C ASN A 137 -3.96 -7.14 17.99
N ARG A 138 -4.68 -6.79 19.06
CA ARG A 138 -4.12 -6.70 20.41
C ARG A 138 -3.75 -8.11 20.88
N ARG A 139 -2.51 -8.28 21.33
CA ARG A 139 -2.05 -9.48 22.05
C ARG A 139 -2.53 -9.48 23.48
#